data_AF-A0A537PMA2-F1
#
_entry.id   AF-A0A537PMA2-F1
#
_cell.length_a   1.000
_cell.length_b   1.000
_cell.length_c   1.000
_cell.angle_alpha   90.00
_cell.angle_beta   90.00
_cell.angle_gamma   90.00
#
_symmetry.space_group_name_H-M   'P 1'
#
loop_
_entity.id
_entity.type
_entity.pdbx_description
1 polymer ?
#
loop_
_entity_poly.entity_id
_entity_poly.type
_entity_poly.pdbx_seq_one_letter_code
_entity_poly.pdbx_strand_id
1 'polypeptide(L)'
;MIGAFVSDIFREIDEELRRDNFRKLWSRYGRYVIAASILVVVVAGAIVAWRDHQLSERRAQSTRYASALALARGDKEADAVKIFDAIAQEGGGYAVLASFEEAAELAKSGDRKAAIAIYDRIAATS
;
A
#
# COMPACT_ATOMS: atom_id res chain seq x y z
N MET A 1 20.88 31.45 57.90
CA MET A 1 21.34 30.71 56.71
C MET A 1 21.18 29.19 56.95
N ILE A 2 19.94 28.70 57.20
CA ILE A 2 19.66 27.28 57.53
C ILE A 2 18.55 26.69 56.62
N GLY A 3 17.67 27.53 56.04
CA GLY A 3 16.59 27.08 55.15
C GLY A 3 17.04 26.53 53.78
N ALA A 4 18.23 26.89 53.29
CA ALA A 4 18.73 26.42 51.99
C ALA A 4 19.14 24.94 52.04
N PHE A 5 19.83 24.50 53.09
CA PHE A 5 20.32 23.12 53.23
C PHE A 5 19.19 22.10 53.43
N VAL A 6 18.14 22.49 54.18
CA VAL A 6 16.95 21.66 54.38
C VAL A 6 16.16 21.51 53.07
N SER A 7 15.99 22.60 52.30
CA SER A 7 15.31 22.52 51.00
C SER A 7 16.10 21.73 49.95
N ASP A 8 17.44 21.72 50.02
CA ASP A 8 18.29 20.94 49.12
C ASP A 8 18.19 19.44 49.42
N ILE A 9 18.28 19.05 50.71
CA ILE A 9 18.17 17.65 51.12
C ILE A 9 16.79 17.05 50.78
N PHE A 10 15.70 17.81 50.96
CA PHE A 10 14.38 17.33 50.58
C PHE A 10 14.21 17.19 49.06
N ARG A 11 14.82 18.08 48.26
CA ARG A 11 14.86 17.92 46.79
C ARG A 11 15.68 16.72 46.38
N GLU A 12 16.89 16.56 46.91
CA GLU A 12 17.79 15.44 46.60
C GLU A 12 17.11 14.08 46.86
N ILE A 13 16.40 13.96 48.00
CA ILE A 13 15.69 12.75 48.40
C ILE A 13 14.47 12.47 47.52
N ASP A 14 13.65 13.49 47.20
CA ASP A 14 12.53 13.32 46.27
C ASP A 14 13.01 12.93 44.86
N GLU A 15 14.15 13.46 44.42
CA GLU A 15 14.78 13.15 43.14
C GLU A 15 15.25 11.67 43.06
N GLU A 16 15.82 11.15 44.15
CA GLU A 16 16.20 9.73 44.28
C GLU A 16 14.99 8.80 44.33
N LEU A 17 13.97 9.13 45.12
CA LEU A 17 12.74 8.34 45.21
C LEU A 17 11.98 8.29 43.88
N ARG A 18 11.92 9.42 43.16
CA ARG A 18 11.31 9.49 41.83
C ARG A 18 12.09 8.65 40.82
N ARG A 19 13.43 8.71 40.83
CA ARG A 19 14.28 7.85 39.98
C ARG A 19 14.08 6.37 40.28
N ASP A 20 14.01 5.98 41.54
CA ASP A 20 13.83 4.57 41.91
C ASP A 20 12.43 4.05 41.58
N ASN A 21 11.40 4.89 41.69
CA ASN A 21 10.05 4.51 41.28
C ASN A 21 9.95 4.35 39.76
N PHE A 22 10.57 5.25 38.98
CA PHE A 22 10.69 5.09 37.53
C PHE A 22 11.50 3.85 37.14
N ARG A 23 12.58 3.54 37.85
CA ARG A 23 13.36 2.31 37.61
C ARG A 23 12.55 1.04 37.89
N LYS A 24 11.75 1.00 38.96
CA LYS A 24 10.86 -0.14 39.26
C LYS A 24 9.77 -0.30 38.20
N LEU A 25 9.17 0.80 37.75
CA LEU A 25 8.20 0.78 36.65
C LEU A 25 8.86 0.33 35.35
N TRP A 26 10.05 0.83 35.02
CA TRP A 26 10.79 0.43 33.83
C TRP A 26 11.28 -1.02 33.89
N SER A 27 11.74 -1.52 35.03
CA SER A 27 12.17 -2.92 35.14
C SER A 27 11.00 -3.89 34.93
N ARG A 28 9.78 -3.49 35.32
CA ARG A 28 8.56 -4.30 35.17
C ARG A 28 7.90 -4.14 33.80
N TYR A 29 7.77 -2.91 33.30
CA TYR A 29 7.03 -2.59 32.08
C TYR A 29 7.92 -2.33 30.86
N GLY A 30 9.20 -1.99 31.04
CA GLY A 30 10.12 -1.68 29.96
C GLY A 30 10.26 -2.82 28.95
N ARG A 31 10.21 -4.08 29.41
CA ARG A 31 10.21 -5.24 28.50
C ARG A 31 8.97 -5.31 27.62
N TYR A 32 7.80 -4.94 28.15
CA TYR A 32 6.55 -4.86 27.37
C TYR A 32 6.57 -3.68 26.41
N VAL A 33 7.11 -2.53 26.82
CA VAL A 33 7.28 -1.36 25.94
C VAL A 33 8.20 -1.71 24.78
N ILE A 34 9.33 -2.37 25.04
CA ILE A 34 10.26 -2.82 24.00
C ILE A 34 9.57 -3.83 23.07
N ALA A 35 8.86 -4.83 23.62
CA ALA A 35 8.14 -5.81 22.82
C ALA A 35 7.06 -5.15 21.93
N ALA A 36 6.32 -4.18 22.46
CA ALA A 36 5.34 -3.41 21.71
C ALA A 36 5.99 -2.60 20.58
N SER A 37 7.10 -1.92 20.86
CA SER A 37 7.85 -1.17 19.83
C SER A 37 8.35 -2.08 18.71
N ILE A 38 8.90 -3.26 19.05
CA ILE A 38 9.33 -4.25 18.05
C ILE A 38 8.13 -4.72 17.22
N LEU A 39 7.01 -5.03 17.86
CA LEU A 39 5.79 -5.45 17.17
C LEU A 39 5.32 -4.40 16.16
N VAL A 40 5.31 -3.12 16.56
CA VAL A 40 4.93 -2.02 15.66
C VAL A 40 5.86 -1.96 14.45
N VAL A 41 7.17 -2.07 14.64
CA VAL A 41 8.14 -2.06 13.54
C VAL A 41 7.94 -3.25 12.61
N VAL A 42 7.70 -4.45 13.14
CA VAL A 42 7.43 -5.66 12.34
C VAL A 42 6.15 -5.50 11.51
N VAL A 43 5.06 -5.00 12.11
CA VAL A 43 3.81 -4.76 11.38
C VAL A 43 4.00 -3.71 10.30
N ALA A 44 4.67 -2.59 10.61
CA ALA A 44 4.96 -1.56 9.62
C ALA A 44 5.82 -2.11 8.46
N GLY A 45 6.86 -2.88 8.77
CA GLY A 45 7.70 -3.54 7.77
C GLY A 45 6.92 -4.49 6.87
N ALA A 46 6.04 -5.31 7.44
CA ALA A 46 5.17 -6.21 6.67
C ALA A 46 4.23 -5.45 5.72
N ILE A 47 3.63 -4.35 6.18
CA ILE A 47 2.75 -3.50 5.36
C ILE A 47 3.54 -2.87 4.20
N VAL A 48 4.74 -2.35 4.47
CA VAL A 48 5.58 -1.74 3.43
C VAL A 48 6.04 -2.78 2.41
N ALA A 49 6.48 -3.96 2.87
CA ALA A 49 6.87 -5.05 1.98
C ALA A 49 5.71 -5.49 1.07
N TRP A 50 4.50 -5.61 1.61
CA TRP A 50 3.31 -5.91 0.81
C TRP A 50 3.04 -4.82 -0.23
N ARG A 51 3.12 -3.54 0.17
CA ARG A 51 2.89 -2.40 -0.72
C ARG A 51 3.91 -2.34 -1.86
N ASP A 52 5.18 -2.62 -1.57
CA ASP A 52 6.23 -2.61 -2.59
C ASP A 52 6.03 -3.72 -3.62
N HIS A 53 5.65 -4.93 -3.17
CA HIS A 53 5.24 -6.01 -4.08
C HIS A 53 4.08 -5.58 -4.99
N GLN A 54 3.04 -4.94 -4.44
CA GLN A 54 1.95 -4.40 -5.26
C GLN A 54 2.40 -3.29 -6.21
N LEU A 55 3.37 -2.47 -5.81
CA LEU A 55 3.85 -1.36 -6.62
C LEU A 55 4.69 -1.85 -7.81
N SER A 56 5.46 -2.92 -7.64
CA SER A 56 6.20 -3.59 -8.71
C SER A 56 5.26 -4.10 -9.81
N GLU A 57 4.21 -4.84 -9.42
CA GLU A 57 3.19 -5.35 -10.34
C GLU A 57 2.50 -4.21 -11.10
N ARG A 58 2.11 -3.13 -10.40
CA ARG A 58 1.48 -1.96 -11.02
C ARG A 58 2.38 -1.26 -12.05
N ARG A 59 3.70 -1.21 -11.82
CA ARG A 59 4.65 -0.63 -12.79
C ARG A 59 4.72 -1.49 -14.05
N ALA A 60 4.80 -2.80 -13.91
CA ALA A 60 4.81 -3.71 -15.05
C ALA A 60 3.51 -3.60 -15.87
N GLN A 61 2.35 -3.58 -15.20
CA GLN A 61 1.06 -3.36 -15.83
C GLN A 61 0.98 -2.00 -16.56
N SER A 62 1.49 -0.93 -15.95
CA SER A 62 1.52 0.40 -16.57
C SER A 62 2.35 0.43 -17.86
N THR A 63 3.50 -0.22 -17.89
CA THR A 63 4.34 -0.27 -19.10
C THR A 63 3.66 -1.08 -20.20
N ARG A 64 3.05 -2.21 -19.86
CA ARG A 64 2.29 -3.03 -20.82
C ARG A 64 1.09 -2.25 -21.37
N TYR A 65 0.35 -1.56 -20.50
CA TYR A 65 -0.77 -0.70 -20.90
C TYR A 65 -0.34 0.39 -21.88
N ALA A 66 0.75 1.10 -21.58
CA ALA A 66 1.30 2.12 -22.49
C ALA A 66 1.70 1.52 -23.85
N SER A 67 2.24 0.31 -23.86
CA SER A 67 2.59 -0.40 -25.10
C SER A 67 1.36 -0.81 -25.92
N ALA A 68 0.28 -1.26 -25.27
CA ALA A 68 -0.99 -1.58 -25.91
C ALA A 68 -1.62 -0.34 -26.55
N LEU A 69 -1.57 0.79 -25.84
CA LEU A 69 -2.07 2.07 -26.34
C LEU A 69 -1.29 2.54 -27.58
N ALA A 70 0.02 2.30 -27.62
CA ALA A 70 0.84 2.60 -28.79
C ALA A 70 0.48 1.71 -29.99
N LEU A 71 0.17 0.43 -29.75
CA LEU A 71 -0.27 -0.50 -30.79
C LEU A 71 -1.66 -0.16 -31.34
N ALA A 72 -2.60 0.21 -30.47
CA ALA A 72 -3.94 0.67 -30.86
C ALA A 72 -3.87 1.91 -31.75
N ARG A 73 -2.90 2.81 -31.51
CA ARG A 73 -2.67 4.01 -32.34
C ARG A 73 -1.91 3.72 -33.65
N GLY A 74 -1.26 2.57 -33.76
CA GLY A 74 -0.41 2.18 -34.89
C GLY A 74 -1.06 1.17 -35.83
N ASP A 75 -2.40 1.17 -35.90
CA ASP A 75 -3.22 0.25 -36.71
C ASP A 75 -3.02 -1.24 -36.38
N LYS A 76 -2.59 -1.57 -35.15
CA LYS A 76 -2.44 -2.94 -34.64
C LYS A 76 -3.48 -3.26 -33.57
N GLU A 77 -4.73 -2.96 -33.87
CA GLU A 77 -5.88 -3.03 -32.95
C GLU A 77 -6.04 -4.45 -32.38
N ALA A 78 -5.90 -5.48 -33.21
CA ALA A 78 -6.02 -6.88 -32.77
C ALA A 78 -4.92 -7.31 -31.77
N ASP A 79 -3.71 -6.76 -31.88
CA ASP A 79 -2.65 -7.04 -30.92
C ASP A 79 -2.81 -6.20 -29.64
N ALA A 80 -3.33 -4.98 -29.76
CA ALA A 80 -3.69 -4.15 -28.61
C ALA A 80 -4.77 -4.81 -27.76
N VAL A 81 -5.84 -5.34 -28.37
CA VAL A 81 -6.92 -6.07 -27.70
C VAL A 81 -6.39 -7.23 -26.86
N LYS A 82 -5.46 -8.04 -27.40
CA LYS A 82 -4.85 -9.16 -26.65
C LYS A 82 -4.10 -8.70 -25.41
N ILE A 83 -3.38 -7.59 -25.51
CA ILE A 83 -2.63 -7.05 -24.36
C ILE A 83 -3.59 -6.45 -23.34
N PHE A 84 -4.66 -5.78 -23.78
CA PHE A 84 -5.69 -5.27 -22.89
C PHE A 84 -6.44 -6.38 -22.15
N ASP A 85 -6.84 -7.47 -22.82
CA ASP A 85 -7.45 -8.64 -22.18
C ASP A 85 -6.52 -9.26 -21.13
N ALA A 86 -5.23 -9.42 -21.46
CA ALA A 86 -4.25 -9.93 -20.49
C ALA A 86 -4.15 -9.06 -19.23
N ILE A 87 -4.10 -7.73 -19.38
CA ILE A 87 -4.08 -6.79 -18.24
C ILE A 87 -5.41 -6.82 -17.47
N ALA A 88 -6.54 -6.97 -18.16
CA ALA A 88 -7.85 -7.08 -17.54
C ALA A 88 -7.98 -8.33 -16.64
N GLN A 89 -7.42 -9.46 -17.07
CA GLN A 89 -7.45 -10.71 -16.31
C GLN A 89 -6.49 -10.74 -15.11
N GLU A 90 -5.38 -10.00 -15.17
CA GLU A 90 -4.43 -9.88 -14.05
C GLU A 90 -5.01 -9.13 -12.83
N GLY A 91 -6.07 -8.34 -13.03
CA GLY A 91 -6.67 -7.54 -11.96
C GLY A 91 -5.80 -6.36 -11.51
N GLY A 92 -6.20 -5.68 -10.44
CA GLY A 92 -5.47 -4.53 -9.89
C GLY A 92 -5.80 -3.19 -10.57
N GLY A 93 -4.90 -2.22 -10.44
CA GLY A 93 -5.20 -0.81 -10.72
C GLY A 93 -5.50 -0.48 -12.19
N TYR A 94 -4.96 -1.25 -13.14
CA TYR A 94 -5.14 -1.01 -14.58
C TYR A 94 -6.16 -1.94 -15.26
N ALA A 95 -6.64 -2.98 -14.56
CA ALA A 95 -7.53 -3.98 -15.16
C ALA A 95 -8.84 -3.39 -15.69
N VAL A 96 -9.44 -2.48 -14.92
CA VAL A 96 -10.69 -1.81 -15.34
C VAL A 96 -10.46 -0.92 -16.56
N LEU A 97 -9.40 -0.11 -16.56
CA LEU A 97 -9.03 0.72 -17.72
C LEU A 97 -8.75 -0.14 -18.96
N ALA A 98 -7.98 -1.22 -18.80
CA ALA A 98 -7.69 -2.14 -19.89
C ALA A 98 -8.96 -2.78 -20.46
N SER A 99 -9.91 -3.16 -19.60
CA SER A 99 -11.21 -3.70 -20.03
C SER A 99 -12.00 -2.68 -20.86
N PHE A 100 -11.97 -1.39 -20.47
CA PHE A 100 -12.62 -0.33 -21.25
C PHE A 100 -11.99 -0.14 -22.63
N GLU A 101 -10.65 -0.13 -22.71
CA GLU A 101 -9.93 -0.01 -23.98
C GLU A 101 -10.13 -1.23 -24.88
N GLU A 102 -10.11 -2.45 -24.30
CA GLU A 102 -10.41 -3.69 -25.00
C GLU A 102 -11.78 -3.62 -25.69
N ALA A 103 -12.81 -3.23 -24.92
CA ALA A 103 -14.17 -3.07 -25.44
C ALA A 103 -14.27 -1.98 -26.50
N ALA A 104 -13.53 -0.87 -26.34
CA ALA A 104 -13.51 0.23 -27.31
C ALA A 104 -12.88 -0.21 -28.64
N GLU A 105 -11.76 -0.94 -28.61
CA GLU A 105 -11.10 -1.44 -29.82
C GLU A 105 -11.92 -2.55 -30.51
N LEU A 106 -12.61 -3.42 -29.75
CA LEU A 106 -13.57 -4.38 -30.30
C LEU A 106 -14.77 -3.69 -30.96
N ALA A 107 -15.29 -2.62 -30.34
CA ALA A 107 -16.37 -1.85 -30.93
C ALA A 107 -15.95 -1.16 -32.24
N LYS A 108 -14.73 -0.62 -32.30
CA LYS A 108 -14.16 0.01 -33.51
C LYS A 108 -13.95 -1.00 -34.64
N SER A 109 -13.43 -2.18 -34.33
CA SER A 109 -13.21 -3.26 -35.30
C SER A 109 -14.51 -3.96 -35.76
N GLY A 110 -15.65 -3.60 -35.17
CA GLY A 110 -16.98 -4.03 -35.58
C GLY A 110 -17.54 -5.20 -34.76
N ASP A 111 -16.77 -5.77 -33.83
CA ASP A 111 -17.24 -6.79 -32.91
C ASP A 111 -17.98 -6.19 -31.70
N ARG A 112 -19.15 -5.63 -32.00
CA ARG A 112 -20.00 -5.01 -30.97
C ARG A 112 -20.48 -6.00 -29.93
N LYS A 113 -20.64 -7.28 -30.29
CA LYS A 113 -21.13 -8.30 -29.36
C LYS A 113 -20.09 -8.58 -28.29
N ALA A 114 -18.81 -8.73 -28.68
CA ALA A 114 -17.72 -8.88 -27.73
C ALA A 114 -17.55 -7.62 -26.86
N ALA A 115 -17.62 -6.43 -27.46
CA ALA A 115 -17.53 -5.17 -26.74
C ALA A 115 -18.62 -5.04 -25.64
N ILE A 116 -19.88 -5.33 -25.98
CA ILE A 116 -20.99 -5.31 -25.02
C ILE A 116 -20.75 -6.28 -23.86
N ALA A 117 -20.30 -7.51 -24.16
CA ALA A 117 -20.01 -8.50 -23.12
C ALA A 117 -18.93 -8.05 -22.13
N ILE A 118 -17.94 -7.28 -22.59
CA ILE A 118 -16.92 -6.71 -21.71
C ILE A 118 -17.50 -5.55 -20.90
N TYR A 119 -18.28 -4.66 -21.50
CA TYR A 119 -18.95 -3.58 -20.75
C TYR A 119 -19.89 -4.13 -19.67
N ASP A 120 -20.64 -5.19 -19.95
CA ASP A 120 -21.51 -5.86 -18.99
C ASP A 120 -20.69 -6.47 -17.83
N ARG A 121 -19.53 -7.06 -18.13
CA ARG A 121 -18.61 -7.59 -17.10
C ARG A 121 -18.09 -6.49 -16.18
N ILE A 122 -17.72 -5.33 -16.75
CA ILE A 122 -17.28 -4.17 -15.98
C ILE A 122 -18.41 -3.71 -15.04
N ALA A 123 -19.63 -3.56 -15.58
CA ALA A 123 -20.80 -3.13 -14.81
C ALA A 123 -21.19 -4.11 -13.69
N ALA A 124 -20.93 -5.40 -13.88
CA ALA A 124 -21.19 -6.42 -12.86
C ALA A 124 -20.13 -6.46 -11.75
N THR A 125 -18.95 -5.87 -11.97
CA THR A 125 -17.81 -5.90 -11.03
C THR A 125 -17.69 -4.61 -10.19
N SER A 126 -18.33 -3.52 -10.64
CA SER A 126 -18.45 -2.24 -9.92
C SER A 126 -19.58 -2.25 -8.90
#